data_AF-A0A7X8PTB3-F1
#
_entry.id   AF-A0A7X8PTB3-F1
#
_cell.length_a   1.000
_cell.length_b   1.000
_cell.length_c   1.000
_cell.angle_alpha   90.00
_cell.angle_beta   90.00
_cell.angle_gamma   90.00
#
_symmetry.space_group_name_H-M   'P 1'
#
loop_
_entity.id
_entity.type
_entity.pdbx_description
1 polymer ?
#
loop_
_entity_poly.entity_id
_entity_poly.type
_entity_poly.pdbx_seq_one_letter_code
_entity_poly.pdbx_strand_id
1 'polypeptide(L)' 'MPFNFVKRMVCERMDRVKRNERIAAMMHALLSSPNKVIGYSVFCDRFGAAKSTISEDVSLLQEALHKNGLGQLDTVAG' A
#
# COMPACT_ATOMS: atom_id res chain seq x y z
N MET A 1 16.16 -4.36 -25.38
CA MET A 1 17.03 -3.68 -24.39
C MET A 1 16.52 -4.02 -22.99
N PRO A 2 17.26 -4.76 -22.14
CA PRO A 2 16.83 -4.98 -20.77
C PRO A 2 17.13 -3.71 -19.95
N PHE A 3 16.10 -3.10 -19.37
CA PHE A 3 16.27 -2.07 -18.36
C PHE A 3 16.59 -2.77 -17.04
N ASN A 4 17.83 -2.64 -16.58
CA ASN A 4 18.23 -3.09 -15.25
C ASN A 4 17.71 -2.09 -14.21
N PHE A 5 16.79 -2.53 -13.34
CA PHE A 5 16.28 -1.72 -12.24
C PHE A 5 17.19 -1.88 -11.01
N VAL A 6 17.86 -0.81 -10.59
CA VAL A 6 18.52 -0.74 -9.28
C VAL A 6 17.50 -0.22 -8.27
N LYS A 7 17.09 -1.04 -7.31
CA LYS A 7 16.16 -0.66 -6.23
C LYS A 7 16.86 0.31 -5.27
N ARG A 8 16.81 1.61 -5.55
CA ARG A 8 17.08 2.67 -4.55
C ARG A 8 15.77 3.04 -3.86
N MET A 9 15.50 2.39 -2.75
CA MET A 9 14.35 2.71 -1.90
C MET A 9 14.72 3.94 -1.05
N VAL A 10 14.49 5.14 -1.60
CA VAL A 10 14.66 6.40 -0.87
C VAL A 10 13.29 6.80 -0.33
N CYS A 11 13.18 6.91 0.99
CA CYS A 11 12.01 7.49 1.65
C CYS A 11 12.16 9.02 1.60
N GLU A 12 11.78 9.65 0.49
CA GLU A 12 11.70 11.12 0.41
C GLU A 12 10.43 11.61 1.13
N ARG A 13 10.58 12.65 1.95
CA ARG A 13 9.46 13.35 2.60
C ARG A 13 8.54 13.90 1.52
N MET A 14 7.26 13.53 1.58
CA MET A 14 6.29 13.81 0.54
C MET A 14 5.34 14.96 0.92
N ASP A 15 5.58 16.14 0.34
CA ASP A 15 4.56 17.16 0.17
C ASP A 15 3.48 16.61 -0.78
N ARG A 16 2.28 16.36 -0.24
CA ARG A 16 1.12 15.72 -0.92
C ARG A 16 1.42 14.35 -1.54
N VAL A 17 1.31 13.29 -0.74
CA VAL A 17 1.45 11.90 -1.20
C VAL A 17 0.42 11.59 -2.30
N LYS A 18 0.90 11.29 -3.51
CA LYS A 18 0.04 10.88 -4.63
C LYS A 18 -0.53 9.49 -4.35
N ARG A 19 -1.66 9.19 -4.98
CA ARG A 19 -2.36 7.90 -4.84
C ARG A 19 -1.43 6.70 -5.05
N ASN A 20 -0.59 6.76 -6.09
CA ASN A 20 0.37 5.69 -6.40
C ASN A 20 1.40 5.46 -5.29
N GLU A 21 1.91 6.51 -4.66
CA GLU A 21 2.90 6.36 -3.59
C GLU A 21 2.28 5.80 -2.31
N ARG A 22 1.04 6.21 -1.98
CA ARG A 22 0.29 5.60 -0.86
C ARG A 22 0.10 4.11 -1.09
N ILE A 23 -0.37 3.71 -2.27
CA ILE A 23 -0.58 2.30 -2.63
C ILE A 23 0.73 1.52 -2.54
N ALA A 24 1.83 2.05 -3.11
CA ALA A 24 3.14 1.40 -3.03
C ALA A 24 3.66 1.28 -1.59
N ALA A 25 3.49 2.31 -0.77
CA ALA A 25 3.89 2.30 0.63
C ALA A 25 3.03 1.36 1.50
N MET A 26 1.72 1.29 1.24
CA MET A 26 0.82 0.32 1.88
C MET A 26 1.18 -1.10 1.49
N MET A 27 1.37 -1.36 0.20
CA MET A 27 1.83 -2.64 -0.33
C MET A 27 3.10 -3.10 0.40
N HIS A 28 4.10 -2.23 0.49
CA HIS A 28 5.33 -2.56 1.17
C HIS A 28 5.13 -2.84 2.66
N ALA A 29 4.31 -2.04 3.37
CA ALA A 29 4.03 -2.25 4.79
C ALA A 29 3.33 -3.60 5.05
N LEU A 30 2.37 -3.96 4.20
CA LEU A 30 1.61 -5.21 4.32
C LEU A 30 2.47 -6.43 3.97
N LEU A 31 3.25 -6.36 2.89
CA LEU A 31 4.15 -7.45 2.49
C LEU A 31 5.33 -7.64 3.44
N SER A 32 5.77 -6.58 4.13
CA SER A 32 6.84 -6.67 5.14
C SER A 32 6.37 -7.26 6.46
N SER A 33 5.07 -7.41 6.67
CA SER A 33 4.47 -7.95 7.88
C SER A 33 3.26 -8.82 7.53
N PRO A 34 3.47 -9.97 6.87
CA PRO A 34 2.40 -10.88 6.51
C PRO A 34 1.67 -11.40 7.75
N ASN A 35 0.40 -11.80 7.59
CA ASN A 35 -0.45 -12.38 8.64
C ASN A 35 -0.71 -11.45 9.84
N LYS A 36 -0.59 -10.13 9.67
CA LYS A 36 -0.98 -9.14 10.68
C LYS A 36 -2.20 -8.36 10.21
N VAL A 37 -3.15 -8.20 11.11
CA VAL A 37 -4.26 -7.27 10.93
C VAL A 37 -3.76 -5.86 11.22
N ILE A 38 -3.76 -4.99 10.21
CA ILE A 38 -3.40 -3.58 10.35
C ILE A 38 -4.69 -2.75 10.24
N GLY A 39 -4.98 -1.95 11.25
CA GLY A 39 -6.16 -1.09 11.25
C GLY A 39 -6.05 0.04 10.22
N TYR A 40 -7.18 0.40 9.60
CA TYR A 40 -7.27 1.51 8.63
C TYR A 40 -6.74 2.84 9.18
N SER A 41 -6.93 3.10 10.48
CA SER A 41 -6.49 4.34 11.14
C SER A 41 -4.99 4.58 11.00
N VAL A 42 -4.18 3.51 11.04
CA VAL A 42 -2.71 3.61 10.88
C VAL A 42 -2.34 4.25 9.54
N PHE A 43 -3.02 3.87 8.47
CA PHE A 43 -2.78 4.43 7.15
C PHE A 43 -3.44 5.80 6.96
N CYS A 44 -4.61 6.02 7.57
CA CYS A 44 -5.26 7.33 7.56
C CYS A 44 -4.35 8.40 8.19
N ASP A 45 -3.79 8.12 9.37
CA ASP A 45 -2.89 9.02 10.08
C ASP A 45 -1.55 9.18 9.34
N ARG A 46 -0.99 8.07 8.83
CA ARG A 46 0.29 8.08 8.11
C ARG A 46 0.26 8.88 6.81
N PHE A 47 -0.87 8.85 6.09
CA PHE A 47 -1.00 9.53 4.80
C PHE A 47 -1.85 10.80 4.86
N GLY A 48 -2.42 11.15 6.03
CA GLY A 48 -3.35 12.27 6.17
C GLY A 48 -4.59 12.14 5.28
N ALA A 49 -5.07 10.92 5.04
CA ALA A 49 -6.15 10.63 4.10
C ALA A 49 -7.39 10.08 4.81
N ALA A 50 -8.57 10.32 4.23
CA ALA A 50 -9.82 9.83 4.79
C ALA A 50 -9.94 8.31 4.67
N LYS A 51 -10.72 7.68 5.57
CA LYS A 51 -10.99 6.24 5.57
C LYS A 51 -11.56 5.75 4.23
N SER A 52 -12.42 6.54 3.60
CA SER A 52 -12.98 6.23 2.27
C SER A 52 -11.88 6.18 1.19
N THR A 53 -10.94 7.12 1.21
CA THR A 53 -9.80 7.16 0.28
C THR A 53 -8.88 5.96 0.47
N ILE A 54 -8.54 5.64 1.73
CA ILE A 54 -7.72 4.46 2.03
C ILE A 54 -8.44 3.17 1.66
N SER A 55 -9.76 3.07 1.89
CA SER A 55 -10.55 1.91 1.50
C SER A 55 -10.50 1.68 -0.01
N GLU A 56 -10.63 2.73 -0.81
CA GLU A 56 -10.54 2.62 -2.26
C GLU A 56 -9.12 2.23 -2.72
N ASP A 57 -8.08 2.79 -2.08
CA ASP A 57 -6.69 2.42 -2.32
C ASP A 57 -6.41 0.94 -1.95
N VAL A 58 -7.01 0.44 -0.87
CA VAL A 58 -6.89 -0.97 -0.42
C VAL A 58 -7.58 -1.93 -1.39
N SER A 59 -8.75 -1.58 -1.93
CA SER A 59 -9.42 -2.40 -2.95
C SER A 59 -8.56 -2.54 -4.21
N LEU A 60 -7.98 -1.43 -4.68
CA LEU A 60 -7.04 -1.45 -5.80
C LEU A 60 -5.80 -2.29 -5.50
N LEU A 61 -5.28 -2.20 -4.27
CA LEU A 61 -4.13 -2.98 -3.83
C LEU A 61 -4.45 -4.49 -3.81
N GLN A 62 -5.63 -4.87 -3.30
CA GLN A 62 -6.12 -6.25 -3.30
C GLN A 62 -6.11 -6.84 -4.70
N GLU A 63 -6.71 -6.12 -5.64
CA GLU A 63 -6.80 -6.53 -7.03
C GLU A 63 -5.40 -6.64 -7.67
N ALA A 64 -4.51 -5.68 -7.39
CA ALA A 64 -3.14 -5.69 -7.88
C ALA A 64 -2.33 -6.87 -7.33
N LEU A 65 -2.43 -7.17 -6.04
CA LEU A 65 -1.75 -8.30 -5.42
C LEU A 65 -2.23 -9.63 -6.01
N HIS A 66 -3.54 -9.78 -6.18
CA HIS A 66 -4.14 -10.97 -6.76
C HIS A 66 -3.75 -11.16 -8.23
N LYS A 67 -3.87 -10.11 -9.06
CA LYS A 67 -3.50 -10.14 -10.49
C LYS A 67 -2.04 -10.48 -10.74
N ASN A 68 -1.15 -10.08 -9.82
CA ASN A 68 0.29 -10.31 -9.95
C ASN A 68 0.79 -11.54 -9.18
N GLY A 69 -0.10 -12.29 -8.51
CA GLY A 69 0.28 -13.48 -7.72
C GLY A 69 1.19 -13.17 -6.52
N LEU A 70 1.12 -11.95 -5.97
CA LEU A 70 1.98 -11.48 -4.89
C LEU A 70 1.44 -11.81 -3.49
N GLY A 71 0.24 -12.39 -3.42
CA GLY A 71 -0.42 -12.79 -2.17
C GLY A 71 -1.90 -12.40 -2.16
N GLN A 72 -2.54 -12.68 -1.03
CA GLN A 72 -3.93 -12.31 -0.77
C GLN A 72 -3.97 -11.30 0.37
N LEU A 73 -4.79 -10.26 0.21
CA LEU A 73 -5.04 -9.27 1.23
C LEU A 73 -6.51 -9.32 1.59
N ASP A 74 -6.82 -9.77 2.80
CA ASP A 74 -8.20 -9.82 3.27
C ASP A 74 -8.51 -8.63 4.19
N THR A 75 -9.65 -7.99 3.95
CA THR A 75 -10.17 -6.94 4.81
C THR A 75 -11.14 -7.56 5.80
N VAL A 76 -10.76 -7.56 7.08
CA VAL A 76 -11.66 -7.98 8.16
C VAL A 76 -12.49 -6.78 8.59
N ALA A 77 -13.81 -6.90 8.47
CA ALA A 77 -14.73 -5.91 9.03
C ALA A 77 -14.74 -6.04 10.56
N GLY A 78 -14.54 -4.91 11.23
CA GLY A 78 -14.72 -4.74 12.67
C GLY A 78 -15.62 -3.55 12.93
#